data_AF-A0A970TBM5-F1
#
_entry.id   AF-A0A970TBM5-F1
#
_cell.length_a   1.000
_cell.length_b   1.000
_cell.length_c   1.000
_cell.angle_alpha   90.00
_cell.angle_beta   90.00
_cell.angle_gamma   90.00
#
_symmetry.space_group_name_H-M   'P 1'
#
loop_
_entity.id
_entity.type
_entity.pdbx_description
1 polymer ?
#
loop_
_entity_poly.entity_id
_entity_poly.type
_entity_poly.pdbx_seq_one_letter_code
_entity_poly.pdbx_strand_id
1 'polypeptide(L)'
;MSRKLTAPELITMDVALARFYCLEGLRGQHHVKPMHQYISMRLVIEGGFLPEEIAPRPPLRAERLGSRWLLHLDEEASDTREETVLGGLKTKDVDVVVAKERVGPVVCVSIKGTGGAFRNLTNRMEEAVGDCTNLHMTYPALVYGFMHLFKCNRTGDPGVLPNDVSIGADGCATEAVVRYHDVLAGLTDRQLVRNDISRYEAVALLMVDSSEGWPVIFGGFPTRESTTRFEDFLSRIYRVYDHRFPYVAPSMKHVERVSWAESSPAFEELPALTGRDMSELFDYRPRLA
;
A
#
# COMPACT_ATOMS: atom_id res chain seq x y z
N MET A 1 16.86 11.61 5.00
CA MET A 1 15.97 10.59 5.58
C MET A 1 14.55 11.12 5.57
N SER A 2 13.56 10.32 5.17
CA SER A 2 12.14 10.72 5.29
C SER A 2 11.79 10.85 6.77
N ARG A 3 11.03 11.89 7.14
CA ARG A 3 10.50 12.01 8.51
C ARG A 3 9.63 10.79 8.83
N LYS A 4 9.79 10.23 10.04
CA LYS A 4 8.85 9.27 10.62
C LYS A 4 7.53 9.98 10.90
N LEU A 5 6.43 9.43 10.40
CA LEU A 5 5.09 9.92 10.71
C LEU A 5 4.63 9.31 12.03
N THR A 6 3.87 10.08 12.81
CA THR A 6 3.31 9.61 14.08
C THR A 6 2.06 8.77 13.85
N ALA A 7 1.61 8.02 14.87
CA ALA A 7 0.40 7.22 14.76
C ALA A 7 -0.84 8.04 14.33
N PRO A 8 -1.12 9.24 14.90
CA PRO A 8 -2.22 10.11 14.44
C PRO A 8 -2.09 10.59 12.99
N GLU A 9 -0.87 10.67 12.43
CA GLU A 9 -0.64 11.05 11.03
C GLU A 9 -0.87 9.88 10.06
N LEU A 10 -0.97 8.64 10.56
CA LEU A 10 -1.02 7.40 9.77
C LEU A 10 -2.39 6.72 9.74
N ILE A 11 -3.37 7.21 10.49
CA ILE A 11 -4.73 6.64 10.54
C ILE A 11 -5.59 6.96 9.32
N THR A 12 -5.18 7.91 8.50
CA THR A 12 -5.84 8.29 7.23
C THR A 12 -4.81 8.51 6.14
N MET A 13 -5.23 8.36 4.88
CA MET A 13 -4.34 8.53 3.74
C MET A 13 -3.93 9.98 3.48
N ASP A 14 -4.70 10.95 4.00
CA ASP A 14 -4.58 12.37 3.66
C ASP A 14 -3.16 12.92 3.80
N VAL A 15 -2.46 12.57 4.89
CA VAL A 15 -1.07 13.00 5.12
C VAL A 15 -0.12 12.39 4.09
N ALA A 16 -0.33 11.12 3.71
CA ALA A 16 0.48 10.46 2.70
C ALA A 16 0.27 11.08 1.31
N LEU A 17 -0.98 11.39 0.93
CA LEU A 17 -1.30 12.09 -0.32
C LEU A 17 -0.71 13.50 -0.34
N ALA A 18 -0.86 14.24 0.76
CA ALA A 18 -0.32 15.58 0.89
C ALA A 18 1.20 15.60 0.69
N ARG A 19 1.93 14.64 1.28
CA ARG A 19 3.38 14.52 1.10
C ARG A 19 3.76 14.10 -0.31
N PHE A 20 3.03 13.17 -0.92
CA PHE A 20 3.27 12.76 -2.31
C PHE A 20 3.13 13.95 -3.28
N TYR A 21 2.12 14.79 -3.06
CA TYR A 21 1.85 15.93 -3.92
C TYR A 21 2.83 17.09 -3.68
N CYS A 22 3.08 17.47 -2.42
CA CYS A 22 3.88 18.66 -2.08
C CYS A 22 5.40 18.47 -2.20
N LEU A 23 5.91 17.23 -2.18
CA LEU A 23 7.34 16.98 -2.33
C LEU A 23 7.72 16.99 -3.82
N GLU A 24 7.76 18.18 -4.41
CA GLU A 24 8.36 18.40 -5.72
C GLU A 24 9.89 18.43 -5.63
N GLY A 25 10.56 17.85 -6.64
CA GLY A 25 12.00 17.99 -6.83
C GLY A 25 12.91 17.02 -6.07
N LEU A 26 12.39 16.19 -5.17
CA LEU A 26 13.18 15.09 -4.59
C LEU A 26 13.34 13.98 -5.63
N ARG A 27 14.55 13.83 -6.18
CA ARG A 27 14.92 12.63 -6.95
C ARG A 27 14.84 11.40 -6.03
N GLY A 28 14.29 10.29 -6.52
CA GLY A 28 14.21 9.02 -5.77
C GLY A 28 12.81 8.68 -5.27
N GLN A 29 12.70 7.76 -4.30
CA GLN A 29 11.41 7.25 -3.76
C GLN A 29 10.88 8.04 -2.55
N HIS A 30 11.50 9.16 -2.18
CA HIS A 30 11.17 9.86 -0.93
C HIS A 30 9.74 10.39 -0.85
N HIS A 31 9.14 10.74 -1.98
CA HIS A 31 7.77 11.22 -2.08
C HIS A 31 6.71 10.14 -1.82
N VAL A 32 7.06 8.86 -1.90
CA VAL A 32 6.13 7.74 -1.64
C VAL A 32 6.33 7.04 -0.29
N LYS A 33 7.45 7.29 0.42
CA LYS A 33 7.69 6.71 1.77
C LYS A 33 6.58 6.98 2.80
N PRO A 34 5.90 8.14 2.82
CA PRO A 34 4.70 8.33 3.65
C PRO A 34 3.59 7.31 3.37
N MET A 35 3.41 6.94 2.10
CA MET A 35 2.44 5.92 1.70
C MET A 35 2.87 4.52 2.18
N HIS A 36 4.18 4.23 2.23
CA HIS A 36 4.69 2.96 2.77
C HIS A 36 4.26 2.82 4.24
N GLN A 37 4.45 3.87 5.04
CA GLN A 37 4.06 3.89 6.46
C GLN A 37 2.54 3.78 6.65
N TYR A 38 1.73 4.43 5.82
CA TYR A 38 0.27 4.31 5.86
C TYR A 38 -0.19 2.88 5.56
N ILE A 39 0.40 2.24 4.54
CA ILE A 39 0.09 0.83 4.21
C ILE A 39 0.52 -0.10 5.35
N SER A 40 1.69 0.11 5.97
CA SER A 40 2.10 -0.64 7.16
C SER A 40 1.12 -0.50 8.32
N MET A 41 0.62 0.72 8.58
CA MET A 41 -0.39 0.97 9.61
C MET A 41 -1.69 0.19 9.34
N ARG A 42 -2.15 0.18 8.09
CA ARG A 42 -3.34 -0.59 7.69
C ARG A 42 -3.14 -2.09 7.79
N LEU A 43 -1.98 -2.60 7.36
CA LEU A 43 -1.65 -4.03 7.50
C LEU A 43 -1.72 -4.49 8.96
N VAL A 44 -1.40 -3.63 9.94
CA VAL A 44 -1.65 -3.93 11.35
C VAL A 44 -3.13 -3.80 11.70
N ILE A 45 -3.71 -2.61 11.58
CA ILE A 45 -5.01 -2.29 12.19
C ILE A 45 -6.18 -3.01 11.47
N GLU A 46 -6.21 -2.94 10.14
CA GLU A 46 -7.20 -3.60 9.29
C GLU A 46 -6.78 -5.02 8.92
N GLY A 47 -5.48 -5.23 8.70
CA GLY A 47 -4.94 -6.51 8.27
C GLY A 47 -4.74 -7.51 9.41
N GLY A 48 -4.60 -7.09 10.66
CA GLY A 48 -4.34 -8.01 11.78
C GLY A 48 -2.98 -8.71 11.71
N PHE A 49 -2.01 -8.12 11.01
CA PHE A 49 -0.61 -8.54 11.09
C PHE A 49 0.04 -7.91 12.32
N LEU A 50 0.99 -8.62 12.95
CA LEU A 50 1.64 -8.07 14.14
C LEU A 50 2.64 -6.97 13.72
N PRO A 51 2.76 -5.85 14.45
CA PRO A 51 3.64 -4.75 14.06
C PRO A 51 5.10 -5.17 13.82
N GLU A 52 5.61 -6.10 14.62
CA GLU A 52 6.97 -6.65 14.52
C GLU A 52 7.21 -7.51 13.27
N GLU A 53 6.15 -7.94 12.58
CA GLU A 53 6.23 -8.71 11.34
C GLU A 53 6.34 -7.82 10.10
N ILE A 54 6.22 -6.49 10.26
CA ILE A 54 6.11 -5.53 9.15
C ILE A 54 7.34 -4.63 9.05
N ALA A 55 7.84 -4.46 7.84
CA ALA A 55 8.81 -3.44 7.47
C ALA A 55 8.24 -2.56 6.34
N PRO A 56 8.22 -1.21 6.44
CA PRO A 56 8.59 -0.41 7.61
C PRO A 56 7.64 -0.67 8.78
N ARG A 57 8.18 -0.65 9.99
CA ARG A 57 7.43 -0.94 11.21
C ARG A 57 6.62 0.28 11.63
N PRO A 58 5.28 0.17 11.80
CA PRO A 58 4.46 1.29 12.27
C PRO A 58 4.69 1.57 13.77
N PRO A 59 4.27 2.75 14.28
CA PRO A 59 4.39 3.15 15.69
C PRO A 59 3.42 2.40 16.62
N LEU A 60 3.46 1.07 16.56
CA LEU A 60 2.54 0.18 17.24
C LEU A 60 3.28 -1.00 17.87
N ARG A 61 2.70 -1.52 18.95
CA ARG A 61 3.11 -2.76 19.59
C ARG A 61 1.90 -3.64 19.87
N ALA A 62 2.06 -4.94 19.59
CA ALA A 62 1.06 -5.94 19.98
C ALA A 62 1.44 -6.58 21.32
N GLU A 63 0.42 -6.83 22.15
CA GLU A 63 0.54 -7.61 23.38
C GLU A 63 -0.55 -8.68 23.42
N ARG A 64 -0.18 -9.89 23.86
CA ARG A 64 -1.14 -10.98 24.04
C ARG A 64 -1.52 -11.12 25.51
N LEU A 65 -2.78 -10.87 25.83
CA LEU A 65 -3.36 -11.05 27.16
C LEU A 65 -4.36 -12.22 27.15
N GLY A 66 -3.87 -13.42 27.49
CA GLY A 66 -4.65 -14.66 27.40
C GLY A 66 -4.93 -15.05 25.94
N SER A 67 -6.22 -15.08 25.57
CA SER A 67 -6.66 -15.33 24.19
C SER A 67 -6.80 -14.07 23.35
N ARG A 68 -6.71 -12.87 23.95
CA ARG A 68 -6.93 -11.59 23.27
C ARG A 68 -5.61 -10.96 22.84
N TRP A 69 -5.66 -10.26 21.71
CA TRP A 69 -4.60 -9.39 21.24
C TRP A 69 -4.97 -7.93 21.51
N LEU A 70 -4.08 -7.21 22.19
CA LEU A 70 -4.19 -5.80 22.47
C LEU A 70 -3.18 -5.04 21.61
N LEU A 71 -3.59 -3.87 21.15
CA LEU A 71 -2.75 -2.97 20.38
C LEU A 71 -2.42 -1.72 21.20
N HIS A 72 -1.15 -1.34 21.24
CA HIS A 72 -0.63 -0.18 21.98
C HIS A 72 0.04 0.79 21.01
N LEU A 73 -0.06 2.09 21.31
CA LEU A 73 0.77 3.10 20.66
C LEU A 73 2.20 3.02 21.19
N ASP A 74 3.16 3.00 20.29
CA ASP A 74 4.59 2.98 20.63
C ASP A 74 5.38 3.68 19.50
N GLU A 75 5.52 5.00 19.62
CA GLU A 75 6.23 5.83 18.62
C GLU A 75 7.71 5.44 18.49
N GLU A 76 8.32 4.96 19.57
CA GLU A 76 9.72 4.54 19.59
C GLU A 76 9.94 3.21 18.84
N ALA A 77 8.91 2.36 18.76
CA ALA A 77 8.95 1.13 17.96
C ALA A 77 8.96 1.38 16.44
N SER A 78 8.60 2.58 15.98
CA SER A 78 8.51 2.93 14.57
C SER A 78 9.86 2.85 13.86
N ASP A 79 9.89 2.22 12.68
CA ASP A 79 11.06 2.13 11.81
C ASP A 79 10.68 2.38 10.36
N THR A 80 11.44 3.21 9.64
CA THR A 80 11.22 3.54 8.22
C THR A 80 12.05 2.68 7.27
N ARG A 81 12.80 1.70 7.79
CA ARG A 81 13.59 0.79 6.96
C ARG A 81 12.69 -0.15 6.17
N GLU A 82 13.00 -0.25 4.89
CA GLU A 82 12.44 -1.21 3.94
C GLU A 82 13.28 -2.50 3.99
N GLU A 83 12.70 -3.61 3.53
CA GLU A 83 13.35 -4.91 3.60
C GLU A 83 13.89 -5.33 2.22
N THR A 84 15.11 -5.87 2.18
CA THR A 84 15.67 -6.48 0.99
C THR A 84 15.24 -7.94 0.91
N VAL A 85 14.44 -8.28 -0.09
CA VAL A 85 13.93 -9.64 -0.33
C VAL A 85 14.72 -10.30 -1.47
N LEU A 86 15.12 -11.56 -1.28
CA LEU A 86 15.79 -12.35 -2.31
C LEU A 86 14.80 -12.83 -3.37
N GLY A 87 14.82 -12.26 -4.56
CA GLY A 87 14.09 -12.79 -5.71
C GLY A 87 14.86 -13.87 -6.46
N GLY A 88 14.21 -14.49 -7.46
CA GLY A 88 14.75 -15.63 -8.19
C GLY A 88 15.86 -15.27 -9.17
N LEU A 89 15.91 -14.00 -9.59
CA LEU A 89 16.93 -13.45 -10.48
C LEU A 89 17.85 -12.45 -9.75
N LYS A 90 17.29 -11.65 -8.84
CA LYS A 90 18.02 -10.62 -8.09
C LYS A 90 17.34 -10.31 -6.77
N THR A 91 18.08 -9.73 -5.83
CA THR A 91 17.49 -9.10 -4.66
C THR A 91 16.66 -7.88 -5.06
N LYS A 92 15.68 -7.54 -4.23
CA LYS A 92 14.81 -6.39 -4.40
C LYS A 92 14.57 -5.73 -3.05
N ASP A 93 14.78 -4.42 -2.99
CA ASP A 93 14.29 -3.61 -1.87
C ASP A 93 12.79 -3.41 -2.08
N VAL A 94 11.99 -3.96 -1.17
CA VAL A 94 10.53 -3.95 -1.24
C VAL A 94 9.98 -2.89 -0.29
N ASP A 95 9.04 -2.10 -0.79
CA ASP A 95 8.54 -0.89 -0.14
C ASP A 95 7.78 -1.18 1.18
N VAL A 96 6.99 -2.26 1.22
CA VAL A 96 6.38 -2.82 2.43
C VAL A 96 6.41 -4.34 2.39
N VAL A 97 6.85 -4.98 3.48
CA VAL A 97 6.94 -6.43 3.62
C VAL A 97 6.31 -6.85 4.94
N VAL A 98 5.51 -7.92 4.88
CA VAL A 98 5.13 -8.72 6.04
C VAL A 98 5.88 -10.04 5.98
N ALA A 99 6.66 -10.34 7.01
CA ALA A 99 7.40 -11.58 7.13
C ALA A 99 6.97 -12.33 8.39
N LYS A 100 6.62 -13.62 8.22
CA LYS A 100 6.28 -14.51 9.33
C LYS A 100 7.52 -15.31 9.72
N GLU A 101 7.78 -15.44 11.01
CA GLU A 101 8.87 -16.27 11.52
C GLU A 101 8.76 -17.68 10.93
N ARG A 102 9.89 -18.26 10.48
CA ARG A 102 9.99 -19.62 9.89
C ARG A 102 9.28 -19.83 8.54
N VAL A 103 8.51 -18.86 8.06
CA VAL A 103 7.85 -18.91 6.74
C VAL A 103 8.57 -18.00 5.75
N GLY A 104 8.99 -16.81 6.19
CA GLY A 104 9.58 -15.79 5.33
C GLY A 104 8.57 -14.72 4.89
N PRO A 105 8.81 -14.02 3.77
CA PRO A 105 7.92 -12.98 3.28
C PRO A 105 6.60 -13.60 2.81
N VAL A 106 5.49 -13.09 3.34
CA VAL A 106 4.14 -13.60 3.07
C VAL A 106 3.24 -12.57 2.40
N VAL A 107 3.49 -11.28 2.65
CA VAL A 107 2.88 -10.16 1.91
C VAL A 107 3.99 -9.19 1.52
N CYS A 108 3.95 -8.71 0.28
CA CYS A 108 4.76 -7.59 -0.19
C CYS A 108 3.82 -6.55 -0.81
N VAL A 109 4.17 -5.28 -0.71
CA VAL A 109 3.53 -4.20 -1.48
C VAL A 109 4.64 -3.34 -2.07
N SER A 110 4.63 -3.16 -3.39
CA SER A 110 5.48 -2.17 -4.04
C SER A 110 4.68 -0.93 -4.41
N ILE A 111 5.26 0.23 -4.15
CA ILE A 111 4.62 1.54 -4.28
C ILE A 111 5.48 2.42 -5.17
N LYS A 112 4.87 2.94 -6.24
CA LYS A 112 5.52 3.83 -7.19
C LYS A 112 4.77 5.14 -7.26
N GLY A 113 5.49 6.21 -7.55
CA GLY A 113 4.95 7.56 -7.64
C GLY A 113 5.49 8.28 -8.87
N THR A 114 4.60 8.78 -9.72
CA THR A 114 4.92 9.50 -10.95
C THR A 114 4.29 10.89 -10.91
N GLY A 115 5.14 11.92 -10.80
CA GLY A 115 4.73 13.32 -10.89
C GLY A 115 4.82 13.92 -12.30
N GLY A 116 5.37 13.18 -13.27
CA GLY A 116 5.59 13.60 -14.66
C GLY A 116 6.36 12.53 -15.45
N ALA A 117 6.79 12.85 -16.66
CA ALA A 117 7.47 11.97 -17.60
C ALA A 117 6.66 10.73 -18.01
N PHE A 118 5.38 10.91 -18.38
CA PHE A 118 4.49 9.81 -18.77
C PHE A 118 4.92 9.06 -20.05
N ARG A 119 5.87 9.62 -20.82
CA ARG A 119 6.56 8.87 -21.90
C ARG A 119 7.28 7.61 -21.40
N ASN A 120 7.61 7.54 -20.11
CA ASN A 120 8.34 6.42 -19.51
C ASN A 120 7.43 5.33 -18.92
N LEU A 121 6.10 5.44 -19.07
CA LEU A 121 5.16 4.48 -18.49
C LEU A 121 5.39 3.04 -18.97
N THR A 122 5.80 2.84 -20.22
CA THR A 122 6.16 1.52 -20.75
C THR A 122 7.31 0.88 -19.96
N ASN A 123 8.38 1.64 -19.69
CA ASN A 123 9.50 1.14 -18.90
C ASN A 123 9.06 0.79 -17.46
N ARG A 124 8.11 1.55 -16.90
CA ARG A 124 7.54 1.27 -15.57
C ARG A 124 6.67 0.02 -15.55
N MET A 125 5.94 -0.24 -16.64
CA MET A 125 5.22 -1.50 -16.81
C MET A 125 6.19 -2.67 -16.85
N GLU A 126 7.25 -2.61 -17.66
CA GLU A 126 8.24 -3.69 -17.75
C GLU A 126 8.93 -3.95 -16.40
N GLU A 127 9.25 -2.88 -15.66
CA GLU A 127 9.78 -2.97 -14.29
C GLU A 127 8.81 -3.72 -13.36
N ALA A 128 7.51 -3.38 -13.40
CA ALA A 128 6.48 -4.02 -12.57
C ALA A 128 6.35 -5.52 -12.89
N VAL A 129 6.26 -5.88 -14.18
CA VAL A 129 6.20 -7.29 -14.60
C VAL A 129 7.45 -8.06 -14.17
N GLY A 130 8.63 -7.45 -14.32
CA GLY A 130 9.89 -8.05 -13.88
C GLY A 130 9.95 -8.24 -12.37
N ASP A 131 9.43 -7.30 -11.59
CA ASP A 131 9.41 -7.34 -10.13
C ASP A 131 8.53 -8.46 -9.58
N CYS A 132 7.29 -8.62 -10.07
CA CYS A 132 6.41 -9.69 -9.62
C CYS A 132 6.94 -11.07 -10.01
N THR A 133 7.43 -11.21 -11.25
CA THR A 133 8.05 -12.45 -11.73
C THR A 133 9.22 -12.84 -10.83
N ASN A 134 10.13 -11.89 -10.55
CA ASN A 134 11.32 -12.12 -9.74
C ASN A 134 10.98 -12.61 -8.33
N LEU A 135 10.02 -11.98 -7.63
CA LEU A 135 9.68 -12.40 -6.26
C LEU A 135 8.89 -13.71 -6.23
N HIS A 136 7.94 -13.92 -7.15
CA HIS A 136 7.14 -15.15 -7.19
C HIS A 136 7.95 -16.39 -7.62
N MET A 137 9.07 -16.22 -8.34
CA MET A 137 10.01 -17.32 -8.59
C MET A 137 10.58 -17.91 -7.30
N THR A 138 10.95 -17.06 -6.33
CA THR A 138 11.47 -17.52 -5.02
C THR A 138 10.36 -17.86 -4.05
N TYR A 139 9.30 -17.07 -4.03
CA TYR A 139 8.20 -17.19 -3.06
C TYR A 139 6.86 -17.37 -3.79
N PRO A 140 6.53 -18.58 -4.28
CA PRO A 140 5.30 -18.81 -5.06
C PRO A 140 4.01 -18.47 -4.30
N ALA A 141 4.02 -18.63 -2.97
CA ALA A 141 2.87 -18.35 -2.11
C ALA A 141 2.71 -16.86 -1.73
N LEU A 142 3.75 -16.04 -1.95
CA LEU A 142 3.74 -14.61 -1.62
C LEU A 142 2.50 -13.92 -2.18
N VAL A 143 1.87 -13.08 -1.36
CA VAL A 143 0.82 -12.15 -1.80
C VAL A 143 1.50 -10.83 -2.12
N TYR A 144 1.51 -10.44 -3.39
CA TYR A 144 2.20 -9.26 -3.84
C TYR A 144 1.23 -8.22 -4.40
N GLY A 145 1.18 -7.06 -3.75
CA GLY A 145 0.47 -5.88 -4.20
C GLY A 145 1.37 -4.91 -4.97
N PHE A 146 0.81 -4.23 -5.97
CA PHE A 146 1.46 -3.10 -6.66
C PHE A 146 0.56 -1.87 -6.64
N MET A 147 1.09 -0.74 -6.19
CA MET A 147 0.36 0.53 -6.17
C MET A 147 1.14 1.60 -6.93
N HIS A 148 0.45 2.36 -7.78
CA HIS A 148 1.02 3.50 -8.49
C HIS A 148 0.21 4.76 -8.22
N LEU A 149 0.87 5.81 -7.75
CA LEU A 149 0.32 7.15 -7.56
C LEU A 149 0.75 8.07 -8.69
N PHE A 150 -0.20 8.75 -9.33
CA PHE A 150 0.03 9.80 -10.32
C PHE A 150 -0.37 11.15 -9.75
N LYS A 151 0.37 12.21 -10.08
CA LYS A 151 -0.15 13.56 -9.93
C LYS A 151 -1.12 13.89 -11.06
N CYS A 152 -2.22 14.56 -10.74
CA CYS A 152 -3.15 15.13 -11.72
C CYS A 152 -2.60 16.45 -12.27
N ASN A 153 -1.74 16.35 -13.27
CA ASN A 153 -1.22 17.49 -14.00
C ASN A 153 -2.16 17.78 -15.16
N ARG A 154 -2.74 18.98 -15.19
CA ARG A 154 -3.71 19.37 -16.22
C ARG A 154 -3.04 20.10 -17.37
N THR A 155 -3.74 20.08 -18.51
CA THR A 155 -3.34 20.88 -19.67
C THR A 155 -3.38 22.37 -19.31
N GLY A 156 -2.25 23.06 -19.46
CA GLY A 156 -2.14 24.49 -19.19
C GLY A 156 -1.71 24.85 -17.77
N ASP A 157 -1.52 23.87 -16.88
CA ASP A 157 -0.95 24.11 -15.55
C ASP A 157 0.48 24.70 -15.69
N PRO A 158 0.85 25.72 -14.88
CA PRO A 158 2.18 26.32 -14.95
C PRO A 158 3.30 25.29 -14.75
N GLY A 159 4.23 25.21 -15.70
CA GLY A 159 5.38 24.30 -15.62
C GLY A 159 5.12 22.85 -16.05
N VAL A 160 3.89 22.48 -16.39
CA VAL A 160 3.56 21.15 -16.91
C VAL A 160 3.88 21.07 -18.40
N LEU A 161 4.77 20.16 -18.78
CA LEU A 161 5.06 19.88 -20.19
C LEU A 161 3.93 19.03 -20.81
N PRO A 162 3.71 19.07 -22.14
CA PRO A 162 2.66 18.28 -22.79
C PRO A 162 2.72 16.78 -22.49
N ASN A 163 3.93 16.22 -22.36
CA ASN A 163 4.15 14.80 -22.04
C ASN A 163 4.02 14.48 -20.54
N ASP A 164 3.79 15.49 -19.71
CA ASP A 164 3.59 15.39 -18.28
C ASP A 164 2.12 15.61 -17.90
N VAL A 165 1.24 15.78 -18.89
CA VAL A 165 -0.21 15.93 -18.70
C VAL A 165 -0.85 14.55 -18.45
N SER A 166 -1.49 14.40 -17.29
CA SER A 166 -2.27 13.22 -16.93
C SER A 166 -3.77 13.46 -17.03
N ILE A 167 -4.22 14.73 -17.00
CA ILE A 167 -5.61 15.13 -17.16
C ILE A 167 -5.75 16.08 -18.36
N GLY A 168 -6.57 15.68 -19.33
CA GLY A 168 -6.87 16.44 -20.54
C GLY A 168 -7.68 17.71 -20.27
N ALA A 169 -7.84 18.54 -21.30
CA ALA A 169 -8.68 19.75 -21.23
C ALA A 169 -10.18 19.43 -21.03
N ASP A 170 -10.59 18.20 -21.33
CA ASP A 170 -11.93 17.66 -21.08
C ASP A 170 -12.13 17.19 -19.63
N GLY A 171 -11.09 17.27 -18.79
CA GLY A 171 -11.10 16.79 -17.41
C GLY A 171 -10.96 15.28 -17.27
N CYS A 172 -10.70 14.55 -18.35
CA CYS A 172 -10.52 13.09 -18.34
C CYS A 172 -9.04 12.70 -18.23
N ALA A 173 -8.78 11.48 -17.78
CA ALA A 173 -7.43 10.91 -17.86
C ALA A 173 -6.96 10.85 -19.33
N THR A 174 -5.71 11.23 -19.59
CA THR A 174 -5.16 11.20 -20.95
C THR A 174 -5.04 9.77 -21.48
N GLU A 175 -5.00 9.61 -22.80
CA GLU A 175 -4.88 8.30 -23.45
C GLU A 175 -3.64 7.51 -22.96
N ALA A 176 -2.54 8.21 -22.64
CA ALA A 176 -1.36 7.60 -22.06
C ALA A 176 -1.61 6.97 -20.69
N VAL A 177 -2.37 7.66 -19.82
CA VAL A 177 -2.79 7.16 -18.50
C VAL A 177 -3.76 6.00 -18.65
N VAL A 178 -4.73 6.10 -19.56
CA VAL A 178 -5.72 5.04 -19.83
C VAL A 178 -5.04 3.77 -20.32
N ARG A 179 -4.15 3.84 -21.32
CA ARG A 179 -3.42 2.66 -21.81
C ARG A 179 -2.58 2.01 -20.72
N TYR A 180 -1.94 2.81 -19.88
CA TYR A 180 -1.15 2.28 -18.77
C TYR A 180 -2.02 1.59 -17.72
N HIS A 181 -3.18 2.18 -17.39
CA HIS A 181 -4.18 1.53 -16.55
C HIS A 181 -4.64 0.19 -17.12
N ASP A 182 -4.95 0.11 -18.42
CA ASP A 182 -5.47 -1.11 -19.03
C ASP A 182 -4.44 -2.26 -18.96
N VAL A 183 -3.17 -1.92 -19.12
CA VAL A 183 -2.06 -2.84 -18.88
C VAL A 183 -2.03 -3.28 -17.42
N LEU A 184 -2.09 -2.34 -16.46
CA LEU A 184 -2.08 -2.67 -15.03
C LEU A 184 -3.27 -3.55 -14.62
N ALA A 185 -4.44 -3.33 -15.20
CA ALA A 185 -5.62 -4.16 -15.02
C ALA A 185 -5.39 -5.60 -15.53
N GLY A 186 -4.58 -5.78 -16.58
CA GLY A 186 -4.14 -7.10 -17.06
C GLY A 186 -3.12 -7.81 -16.16
N LEU A 187 -2.44 -7.08 -15.28
CA LEU A 187 -1.41 -7.61 -14.36
C LEU A 187 -1.94 -8.03 -12.99
N THR A 188 -3.22 -7.85 -12.70
CA THR A 188 -3.80 -8.19 -11.40
C THR A 188 -4.51 -9.56 -11.41
N ASP A 189 -5.14 -9.91 -10.29
CA ASP A 189 -5.98 -11.10 -10.10
C ASP A 189 -5.24 -12.45 -10.07
N ARG A 190 -4.01 -12.49 -9.55
CA ARG A 190 -3.34 -13.75 -9.24
C ARG A 190 -3.95 -14.40 -8.00
N GLN A 191 -4.90 -15.34 -8.15
CA GLN A 191 -5.57 -15.95 -6.99
C GLN A 191 -4.80 -17.13 -6.38
N LEU A 192 -4.35 -18.10 -7.21
CA LEU A 192 -3.69 -19.33 -6.72
C LEU A 192 -2.18 -19.31 -6.96
N VAL A 193 -1.46 -20.11 -6.16
CA VAL A 193 0.01 -20.25 -6.21
C VAL A 193 0.53 -20.71 -7.59
N ARG A 194 -0.29 -21.44 -8.34
CA ARG A 194 0.06 -21.96 -9.67
C ARG A 194 -0.33 -21.04 -10.83
N ASN A 195 -1.04 -19.94 -10.56
CA ASN A 195 -1.30 -18.92 -11.58
C ASN A 195 0.01 -18.25 -12.01
N ASP A 196 -0.03 -17.58 -13.16
CA ASP A 196 1.09 -16.86 -13.75
C ASP A 196 1.82 -16.00 -12.70
N ILE A 197 3.12 -16.24 -12.57
CA ILE A 197 3.99 -15.55 -11.61
C ILE A 197 4.25 -14.08 -11.99
N SER A 198 3.93 -13.71 -13.23
CA SER A 198 4.05 -12.35 -13.80
C SER A 198 2.82 -11.48 -13.49
N ARG A 199 1.94 -11.94 -12.59
CA ARG A 199 0.78 -11.19 -12.10
C ARG A 199 0.87 -10.94 -10.61
N TYR A 200 0.26 -9.84 -10.19
CA TYR A 200 0.05 -9.45 -8.81
C TYR A 200 -1.30 -9.95 -8.31
N GLU A 201 -1.40 -10.13 -7.00
CA GLU A 201 -2.63 -10.44 -6.29
C GLU A 201 -3.58 -9.23 -6.26
N ALA A 202 -3.01 -8.03 -6.16
CA ALA A 202 -3.75 -6.78 -6.19
C ALA A 202 -2.93 -5.69 -6.88
N VAL A 203 -3.59 -4.86 -7.69
CA VAL A 203 -3.00 -3.66 -8.29
C VAL A 203 -3.89 -2.47 -7.94
N ALA A 204 -3.29 -1.32 -7.62
CA ALA A 204 -3.99 -0.06 -7.41
C ALA A 204 -3.36 1.06 -8.24
N LEU A 205 -4.19 1.86 -8.89
CA LEU A 205 -3.80 3.11 -9.53
C LEU A 205 -4.57 4.25 -8.87
N LEU A 206 -3.83 5.22 -8.32
CA LEU A 206 -4.39 6.41 -7.68
C LEU A 206 -3.94 7.62 -8.47
N MET A 207 -4.88 8.50 -8.78
CA MET A 207 -4.59 9.82 -9.32
C MET A 207 -4.82 10.83 -8.20
N VAL A 208 -3.82 11.65 -7.91
CA VAL A 208 -3.80 12.59 -6.79
C VAL A 208 -3.93 14.00 -7.32
N ASP A 209 -5.01 14.65 -6.94
CA ASP A 209 -5.40 15.96 -7.39
C ASP A 209 -5.28 16.97 -6.25
N SER A 210 -4.86 18.21 -6.56
CA SER A 210 -4.76 19.29 -5.59
C SER A 210 -5.49 20.56 -6.02
N SER A 211 -6.34 20.50 -7.06
CA SER A 211 -7.03 21.69 -7.57
C SER A 211 -7.87 22.42 -6.50
N GLU A 212 -8.27 21.71 -5.44
CA GLU A 212 -9.06 22.25 -4.31
C GLU A 212 -8.18 22.63 -3.09
N GLY A 213 -6.87 22.77 -3.28
CA GLY A 213 -5.93 23.26 -2.25
C GLY A 213 -5.38 22.18 -1.31
N TRP A 214 -6.13 21.11 -1.07
CA TRP A 214 -5.62 19.92 -0.37
C TRP A 214 -5.58 18.70 -1.29
N PRO A 215 -4.49 17.90 -1.29
CA PRO A 215 -4.40 16.72 -2.13
C PRO A 215 -5.44 15.65 -1.79
N VAL A 216 -6.24 15.25 -2.78
CA VAL A 216 -7.30 14.24 -2.71
C VAL A 216 -7.16 13.22 -3.84
N ILE A 217 -7.85 12.08 -3.71
CA ILE A 217 -7.94 11.11 -4.81
C ILE A 217 -8.91 11.67 -5.86
N PHE A 218 -8.43 11.76 -7.10
CA PHE A 218 -9.24 12.14 -8.25
C PHE A 218 -10.30 11.07 -8.53
N GLY A 219 -11.57 11.43 -8.30
CA GLY A 219 -12.69 10.49 -8.43
C GLY A 219 -13.08 10.13 -9.87
N GLY A 220 -12.50 10.79 -10.88
CA GLY A 220 -12.82 10.55 -12.29
C GLY A 220 -12.11 9.34 -12.91
N PHE A 221 -11.05 8.83 -12.28
CA PHE A 221 -10.26 7.71 -12.80
C PHE A 221 -9.40 7.04 -11.72
N PRO A 222 -9.26 5.69 -11.70
CA PRO A 222 -9.93 4.69 -12.54
C PRO A 222 -11.46 4.70 -12.41
N THR A 223 -12.19 4.11 -13.38
CA THR A 223 -13.65 4.03 -13.31
C THR A 223 -14.11 3.15 -12.15
N ARG A 224 -15.39 3.26 -11.76
CA ARG A 224 -15.91 2.57 -10.58
C ARG A 224 -15.84 1.05 -10.69
N GLU A 225 -15.90 0.53 -11.90
CA GLU A 225 -15.85 -0.88 -12.28
C GLU A 225 -14.43 -1.41 -12.43
N SER A 226 -13.41 -0.53 -12.40
CA SER A 226 -12.02 -0.93 -12.56
C SER A 226 -11.56 -1.83 -11.42
N THR A 227 -10.82 -2.87 -11.78
CA THR A 227 -10.16 -3.75 -10.82
C THR A 227 -8.94 -3.11 -10.18
N THR A 228 -8.45 -1.96 -10.65
CA THR A 228 -7.26 -1.28 -10.10
C THR A 228 -7.61 -0.18 -9.10
N ARG A 229 -8.82 -0.22 -8.53
CA ARG A 229 -9.26 0.73 -7.52
C ARG A 229 -8.59 0.46 -6.18
N PHE A 230 -8.21 1.53 -5.50
CA PHE A 230 -7.52 1.43 -4.21
C PHE A 230 -8.43 0.87 -3.11
N GLU A 231 -9.73 1.16 -3.16
CA GLU A 231 -10.70 0.74 -2.15
C GLU A 231 -10.76 -0.79 -1.99
N ASP A 232 -10.49 -1.53 -3.06
CA ASP A 232 -10.45 -3.00 -3.07
C ASP A 232 -9.04 -3.59 -2.85
N PHE A 233 -8.00 -2.76 -2.82
CA PHE A 233 -6.62 -3.22 -2.91
C PHE A 233 -6.23 -4.11 -1.73
N LEU A 234 -6.41 -3.62 -0.51
CA LEU A 234 -6.05 -4.36 0.70
C LEU A 234 -7.01 -5.51 0.98
N SER A 235 -8.30 -5.35 0.70
CA SER A 235 -9.28 -6.44 0.88
C SER A 235 -8.95 -7.65 0.00
N ARG A 236 -8.44 -7.43 -1.23
CA ARG A 236 -7.93 -8.50 -2.10
C ARG A 236 -6.66 -9.13 -1.56
N ILE A 237 -5.71 -8.34 -1.07
CA ILE A 237 -4.49 -8.86 -0.40
C ILE A 237 -4.89 -9.79 0.75
N TYR A 238 -5.77 -9.34 1.63
CA TYR A 238 -6.21 -10.14 2.78
C TYR A 238 -6.93 -11.41 2.36
N ARG A 239 -7.83 -11.34 1.38
CA ARG A 239 -8.58 -12.50 0.88
C ARG A 239 -7.64 -13.56 0.32
N VAL A 240 -6.66 -13.16 -0.49
CA VAL A 240 -5.70 -14.10 -1.06
C VAL A 240 -4.76 -14.66 0.01
N TYR A 241 -4.34 -13.82 0.96
CA TYR A 241 -3.54 -14.25 2.10
C TYR A 241 -4.25 -15.34 2.89
N ASP A 242 -5.49 -15.08 3.28
CA ASP A 242 -6.31 -16.01 4.06
C ASP A 242 -6.49 -17.33 3.31
N HIS A 243 -6.69 -17.28 2.00
CA HIS A 243 -6.80 -18.47 1.16
C HIS A 243 -5.49 -19.29 1.10
N ARG A 244 -4.32 -18.65 1.16
CA ARG A 244 -3.02 -19.30 0.90
C ARG A 244 -2.27 -19.78 2.14
N PHE A 245 -2.38 -19.10 3.27
CA PHE A 245 -1.52 -19.39 4.42
C PHE A 245 -2.26 -20.15 5.54
N PRO A 246 -3.36 -19.64 6.12
CA PRO A 246 -4.12 -20.35 7.17
C PRO A 246 -4.67 -21.73 6.77
N TYR A 247 -5.14 -21.92 5.53
CA TYR A 247 -5.85 -23.15 5.15
C TYR A 247 -4.94 -24.37 4.89
N VAL A 248 -3.63 -24.19 4.82
CA VAL A 248 -2.75 -25.25 4.31
C VAL A 248 -2.48 -26.36 5.34
N ALA A 249 -2.43 -26.05 6.64
CA ALA A 249 -2.29 -27.07 7.69
C ALA A 249 -2.63 -26.55 9.10
N PRO A 250 -3.20 -27.38 10.01
CA PRO A 250 -3.41 -27.02 11.42
C PRO A 250 -2.14 -26.63 12.20
N SER A 251 -0.96 -27.02 11.72
CA SER A 251 0.34 -26.61 12.26
C SER A 251 0.70 -25.14 11.98
N MET A 252 -0.04 -24.48 11.07
CA MET A 252 0.23 -23.12 10.61
C MET A 252 -0.57 -22.05 11.35
N LYS A 253 -1.23 -22.35 12.48
CA LYS A 253 -2.04 -21.36 13.24
C LYS A 253 -1.31 -20.05 13.56
N HIS A 254 0.01 -20.07 13.69
CA HIS A 254 0.83 -18.89 13.95
C HIS A 254 0.88 -17.88 12.77
N VAL A 255 0.45 -18.27 11.56
CA VAL A 255 0.34 -17.37 10.41
C VAL A 255 -1.04 -16.75 10.27
N GLU A 256 -2.01 -17.11 11.12
CA GLU A 256 -3.32 -16.49 11.09
C GLU A 256 -3.23 -14.99 11.43
N ARG A 257 -4.04 -14.19 10.75
CA ARG A 257 -4.20 -12.76 11.06
C ARG A 257 -5.05 -12.63 12.33
N VAL A 258 -4.59 -11.83 13.27
CA VAL A 258 -5.26 -11.66 14.55
C VAL A 258 -6.45 -10.71 14.42
N SER A 259 -7.34 -10.75 15.40
CA SER A 259 -8.31 -9.69 15.63
C SER A 259 -7.95 -8.96 16.91
N TRP A 260 -8.06 -7.64 16.88
CA TRP A 260 -7.73 -6.76 18.00
C TRP A 260 -8.92 -6.66 18.95
N ALA A 261 -8.68 -6.71 20.25
CA ALA A 261 -9.73 -6.44 21.21
C ALA A 261 -10.20 -4.98 21.07
N GLU A 262 -11.51 -4.73 21.14
CA GLU A 262 -12.07 -3.37 21.11
C GLU A 262 -11.51 -2.49 22.24
N SER A 263 -11.16 -3.10 23.38
CA SER A 263 -10.51 -2.48 24.53
C SER A 263 -8.98 -2.32 24.37
N SER A 264 -8.47 -2.28 23.14
CA SER A 264 -7.03 -2.06 22.91
C SER A 264 -6.69 -0.61 23.27
N PRO A 265 -5.63 -0.36 24.07
CA PRO A 265 -5.26 1.01 24.45
C PRO A 265 -5.08 1.97 23.28
N ALA A 266 -4.54 1.50 22.15
CA ALA A 266 -4.41 2.33 20.95
C ALA A 266 -5.76 2.89 20.44
N PHE A 267 -6.86 2.17 20.62
CA PHE A 267 -8.20 2.63 20.22
C PHE A 267 -8.86 3.59 21.21
N GLU A 268 -8.29 3.75 22.41
CA GLU A 268 -8.69 4.80 23.37
C GLU A 268 -7.80 6.04 23.21
N GLU A 269 -6.50 5.84 23.00
CA GLU A 269 -5.50 6.90 22.89
C GLU A 269 -5.60 7.69 21.57
N LEU A 270 -5.81 7.02 20.43
CA LEU A 270 -5.89 7.71 19.13
C LEU A 270 -7.07 8.70 19.04
N PRO A 271 -8.31 8.35 19.48
CA PRO A 271 -9.38 9.34 19.60
C PRO A 271 -8.98 10.54 20.47
N ALA A 272 -8.35 10.31 21.62
CA ALA A 272 -7.94 11.38 22.52
C ALA A 272 -6.90 12.31 21.90
N LEU A 273 -5.95 11.77 21.13
CA LEU A 273 -4.91 12.55 20.45
C LEU A 273 -5.42 13.32 19.24
N THR A 274 -6.44 12.82 18.56
CA THR A 274 -6.97 13.40 17.32
C THR A 274 -8.22 14.25 17.52
N GLY A 275 -8.91 14.08 18.65
CA GLY A 275 -10.22 14.66 18.91
C GLY A 275 -11.34 14.07 18.03
N ARG A 276 -11.11 12.92 17.38
CA ARG A 276 -12.07 12.25 16.50
C ARG A 276 -12.70 11.05 17.18
N ASP A 277 -13.96 10.79 16.89
CA ASP A 277 -14.62 9.56 17.31
C ASP A 277 -14.07 8.34 16.57
N MET A 278 -14.07 7.19 17.25
CA MET A 278 -13.52 5.94 16.73
C MET A 278 -14.14 5.51 15.39
N SER A 279 -15.44 5.78 15.17
CA SER A 279 -16.14 5.46 13.92
C SER A 279 -15.70 6.29 12.72
N GLU A 280 -15.11 7.45 12.96
CA GLU A 280 -14.64 8.38 11.94
C GLU A 280 -13.12 8.49 11.94
N LEU A 281 -12.42 7.81 12.85
CA LEU A 281 -10.99 7.95 13.07
C LEU A 281 -10.16 7.47 11.86
N PHE A 282 -10.57 6.35 11.28
CA PHE A 282 -9.88 5.68 10.19
C PHE A 282 -10.63 5.81 8.87
N ASP A 283 -9.92 5.85 7.75
CA ASP A 283 -10.48 5.69 6.40
C ASP A 283 -10.62 4.21 5.98
N TYR A 284 -10.51 3.30 6.95
CA TYR A 284 -10.66 1.85 6.84
C TYR A 284 -11.28 1.28 8.12
N ARG A 285 -11.59 -0.02 8.12
CA ARG A 285 -12.21 -0.68 9.27
C ARG A 285 -11.18 -1.52 10.04
N PRO A 286 -10.93 -1.24 11.33
CA PRO A 286 -10.10 -2.11 12.15
C PRO A 286 -10.64 -3.53 12.21
N ARG A 287 -9.74 -4.51 12.28
CA ARG A 287 -10.09 -5.93 12.45
C ARG A 287 -10.31 -6.23 13.93
N LEU A 288 -11.52 -5.96 14.40
CA LEU A 288 -11.92 -6.16 15.79
C LEU A 288 -12.38 -7.61 16.07
N ALA A 289 -12.23 -8.06 17.31
CA ALA A 289 -12.54 -9.42 17.79
C ALA A 289 -13.94 -9.53 18.42
#